data_AF-A0A7G9Y9A8-F1
#
_entry.id   AF-A0A7G9Y9A8-F1
#
_cell.length_a   1.000
_cell.length_b   1.000
_cell.length_c   1.000
_cell.angle_alpha   90.00
_cell.angle_beta   90.00
_cell.angle_gamma   90.00
#
_symmetry.space_group_name_H-M   'P 1'
#
loop_
_entity.id
_entity.type
_entity.pdbx_description
1 polymer ?
#
loop_
_entity_poly.entity_id
_entity_poly.type
_entity_poly.pdbx_seq_one_letter_code
_entity_poly.pdbx_strand_id
1 'polypeptide(L)'
;MTEKKIPCEIIAINEGKTWNNIVVERKASKKRLFFGKTKKDMEINVGDTAYLVVEAMQSELPEAPLRVTLYDTNGTKVDWTVIQPSQFNVL
;
A
#
# COMPACT_ATOMS: atom_id res chain seq x y z
N MET A 1 15.38 -7.18 10.90
CA MET A 1 15.03 -5.77 10.63
C MET A 1 13.56 -5.61 10.94
N THR A 2 13.19 -4.73 11.86
CA THR A 2 11.78 -4.51 12.22
C THR A 2 11.08 -3.87 11.02
N GLU A 3 10.12 -4.58 10.41
CA GLU A 3 9.29 -4.04 9.34
C GLU A 3 8.61 -2.74 9.83
N LYS A 4 8.98 -1.60 9.24
CA LYS A 4 8.45 -0.30 9.66
C LYS A 4 7.02 -0.16 9.14
N LYS A 5 6.03 -0.22 10.04
CA LYS A 5 4.64 0.08 9.72
C LYS A 5 4.46 1.58 9.47
N ILE A 6 4.09 1.95 8.26
CA ILE A 6 3.90 3.34 7.84
C ILE A 6 2.40 3.64 7.80
N PRO A 7 1.88 4.55 8.66
CA PRO A 7 0.44 4.79 8.74
C PRO A 7 -0.10 5.47 7.49
N CYS A 8 -1.26 5.00 7.03
CA CYS A 8 -2.04 5.57 5.94
C CYS A 8 -3.54 5.54 6.24
N GLU A 9 -4.32 6.09 5.32
CA GLU A 9 -5.77 6.10 5.36
C GLU A 9 -6.32 5.69 3.99
N ILE A 10 -7.40 4.91 3.97
CA ILE A 10 -8.11 4.56 2.75
C ILE A 10 -8.93 5.76 2.30
N ILE A 11 -8.60 6.36 1.16
CA ILE A 11 -9.28 7.58 0.68
C ILE A 11 -10.24 7.32 -0.48
N ALA A 12 -10.11 6.17 -1.17
CA ALA A 12 -11.05 5.76 -2.20
C ALA A 12 -11.05 4.24 -2.39
N ILE A 13 -12.23 3.72 -2.72
CA ILE A 13 -12.46 2.33 -3.12
C ILE A 13 -13.25 2.38 -4.44
N ASN A 14 -12.63 1.94 -5.53
CA ASN A 14 -13.28 1.85 -6.83
C ASN A 14 -13.59 0.38 -7.13
N GLU A 15 -14.86 0.02 -7.16
CA GLU A 15 -15.31 -1.34 -7.45
C GLU A 15 -14.99 -1.73 -8.90
N GLY A 16 -14.31 -2.85 -9.07
CA GLY A 16 -14.11 -3.48 -10.37
C GLY A 16 -14.96 -4.74 -10.52
N LYS A 17 -14.86 -5.42 -11.67
CA LYS A 17 -15.61 -6.67 -11.92
C LYS A 17 -15.12 -7.81 -11.02
N THR A 18 -13.80 -8.00 -10.98
CA THR A 18 -13.15 -9.09 -10.22
C THR A 18 -12.50 -8.59 -8.93
N TRP A 19 -11.90 -7.40 -8.98
CA TRP A 19 -11.10 -6.82 -7.90
C TRP A 19 -11.55 -5.39 -7.64
N ASN A 20 -11.38 -4.93 -6.40
CA ASN A 20 -11.51 -3.53 -6.05
C ASN A 20 -10.15 -2.84 -6.19
N ASN A 21 -10.17 -1.58 -6.61
CA ASN A 21 -8.99 -0.72 -6.60
C ASN A 21 -9.06 0.18 -5.37
N ILE A 22 -8.00 0.16 -4.58
CA ILE A 22 -7.90 0.93 -3.34
C ILE A 22 -6.87 2.04 -3.54
N VAL A 23 -7.24 3.25 -3.13
CA VAL A 23 -6.33 4.39 -3.06
C VAL A 23 -6.13 4.74 -1.60
N VAL A 24 -4.87 4.84 -1.18
CA VAL A 24 -4.50 5.23 0.17
C VAL A 24 -3.68 6.49 0.16
N GLU A 25 -3.77 7.28 1.22
CA GLU A 25 -2.95 8.46 1.45
C GLU A 25 -2.04 8.24 2.67
N ARG A 26 -0.74 8.46 2.51
CA ARG A 26 0.21 8.46 3.63
C ARG A 26 -0.02 9.69 4.49
N LYS A 27 -0.26 9.50 5.79
CA LYS A 27 -0.58 10.62 6.70
C LYS A 27 0.52 11.69 6.75
N ALA A 28 1.79 11.28 6.74
CA ALA A 28 2.94 12.18 6.86
C ALA A 28 3.25 12.97 5.57
N SER A 29 3.20 12.33 4.40
CA SER A 29 3.65 12.94 3.15
C SER A 29 2.54 13.37 2.22
N LYS A 30 1.29 12.99 2.52
CA LYS A 30 0.12 13.19 1.64
C LYS A 30 0.25 12.56 0.26
N LYS A 31 1.28 11.72 0.06
CA LYS A 31 1.45 10.92 -1.16
C LYS A 31 0.41 9.82 -1.21
N ARG A 32 -0.11 9.57 -2.41
CA ARG A 32 -1.11 8.54 -2.69
C ARG A 32 -0.48 7.31 -3.32
N LEU A 33 -1.01 6.15 -2.96
CA LEU A 33 -0.63 4.85 -3.51
C LEU A 33 -1.88 4.10 -3.96
N PHE A 34 -1.73 3.32 -5.02
CA PHE A 34 -2.80 2.61 -5.70
C PHE A 34 -2.56 1.10 -5.62
N PHE A 35 -3.61 0.37 -5.26
CA PHE A 35 -3.63 -1.08 -5.11
C PHE A 35 -4.75 -1.62 -5.96
N GLY A 36 -4.43 -2.41 -6.98
CA GLY A 36 -5.39 -2.75 -8.05
C GLY A 36 -6.05 -4.12 -7.92
N LYS A 37 -5.66 -4.93 -6.92
CA LYS A 37 -6.03 -6.34 -6.83
C LYS A 37 -6.55 -6.70 -5.44
N THR A 38 -7.29 -5.78 -4.81
CA THR A 38 -7.92 -6.04 -3.51
C THR A 38 -9.17 -6.90 -3.69
N LYS A 39 -9.30 -7.97 -2.90
CA LYS A 39 -10.48 -8.85 -2.95
C LYS A 39 -11.75 -8.10 -2.57
N LYS A 40 -12.89 -8.52 -3.12
CA LYS A 40 -14.20 -7.89 -2.90
C LYS A 40 -14.81 -8.17 -1.52
N ASP A 41 -14.42 -9.26 -0.89
CA ASP A 41 -14.89 -9.71 0.42
C ASP A 41 -14.06 -9.13 1.58
N MET A 42 -13.13 -8.21 1.29
CA MET A 42 -12.38 -7.52 2.34
C MET A 42 -13.27 -6.52 3.08
N GLU A 43 -13.27 -6.59 4.40
CA GLU A 43 -13.91 -5.61 5.27
C GLU A 43 -13.04 -4.34 5.38
N ILE A 44 -13.06 -3.51 4.32
CA ILE A 44 -12.37 -2.22 4.27
C ILE A 44 -13.30 -1.13 3.74
N ASN A 45 -13.18 0.06 4.30
CA ASN A 45 -14.02 1.21 4.00
C ASN A 45 -13.18 2.48 3.78
N VAL A 46 -13.76 3.46 3.08
CA VAL A 46 -13.18 4.80 3.00
C VAL A 46 -13.18 5.43 4.39
N GLY A 47 -12.05 6.02 4.78
CA GLY A 47 -11.80 6.59 6.10
C GLY A 47 -11.08 5.62 7.06
N ASP A 48 -10.96 4.34 6.70
CA ASP A 48 -10.26 3.38 7.55
C ASP A 48 -8.78 3.71 7.68
N THR A 49 -8.25 3.58 8.91
CA THR A 49 -6.82 3.62 9.13
C THR A 49 -6.20 2.29 8.72
N ALA A 50 -5.04 2.37 8.06
CA ALA A 50 -4.30 1.21 7.59
C ALA A 50 -2.80 1.46 7.77
N TYR A 51 -1.98 0.46 7.44
CA TYR A 51 -0.54 0.65 7.39
C TYR A 51 0.10 -0.02 6.19
N LEU A 52 1.22 0.56 5.77
CA LEU A 52 2.07 0.07 4.71
C LEU A 52 3.32 -0.57 5.30
N VAL A 53 3.72 -1.69 4.74
CA VAL A 53 5.07 -2.26 4.92
C VAL A 53 5.80 -2.14 3.60
N VAL A 54 7.05 -1.73 3.64
CA VAL A 54 7.87 -1.51 2.44
C VAL A 54 9.13 -2.35 2.52
N GLU A 55 9.37 -3.11 1.46
CA GLU A 55 10.50 -4.03 1.34
C GLU A 55 11.21 -3.75 0.02
N ALA A 56 12.54 -3.63 0.06
CA ALA A 56 13.33 -3.59 -1.18
C ALA A 56 13.32 -4.99 -1.82
N MET A 57 12.97 -5.05 -3.10
CA MET A 57 13.03 -6.30 -3.85
C MET A 57 14.49 -6.62 -4.19
N GLN A 58 14.85 -7.90 -4.27
CA GLN A 58 16.16 -8.27 -4.82
C GLN A 58 16.23 -7.83 -6.28
N SER A 59 17.27 -7.06 -6.61
CA SER A 59 17.50 -6.55 -7.95
C SER A 59 19.00 -6.34 -8.16
N GLU A 60 19.46 -6.56 -9.39
CA GLU A 60 20.82 -6.19 -9.83
C GLU A 60 20.91 -4.70 -10.23
N LEU A 61 19.77 -4.00 -10.25
CA LEU A 61 19.71 -2.59 -10.60
C LEU A 61 20.07 -1.69 -9.41
N PRO A 62 20.70 -0.51 -9.65
CA PRO A 62 21.09 0.42 -8.59
C PRO A 62 19.94 0.88 -7.71
N GLU A 63 18.74 1.04 -8.31
CA GLU A 63 17.51 1.39 -7.61
C GLU A 63 16.56 0.20 -7.60
N ALA A 64 16.76 -0.68 -6.62
CA ALA A 64 15.89 -1.82 -6.41
C ALA A 64 14.43 -1.37 -6.23
N PRO A 65 13.47 -1.91 -7.01
CA PRO A 65 12.06 -1.61 -6.82
C PRO A 65 11.59 -1.93 -5.39
N LEU A 66 10.61 -1.18 -4.92
CA LEU A 66 10.03 -1.38 -3.60
C LEU A 66 8.72 -2.14 -3.72
N ARG A 67 8.61 -3.26 -2.99
CA ARG A 67 7.33 -3.89 -2.71
C ARG A 67 6.68 -3.12 -1.57
N VAL A 68 5.47 -2.63 -1.82
CA VAL A 68 4.64 -1.99 -0.79
C VAL A 68 3.43 -2.86 -0.55
N THR A 69 3.28 -3.34 0.68
CA THR A 69 2.14 -4.16 1.09
C THR A 69 1.22 -3.34 1.99
N LEU A 70 -0.08 -3.33 1.67
CA LEU A 70 -1.12 -2.69 2.47
C LEU A 70 -1.72 -3.70 3.43
N TYR A 71 -1.85 -3.28 4.69
CA TYR A 71 -2.49 -4.05 5.75
C TYR A 71 -3.57 -3.22 6.44
N ASP A 72 -4.62 -3.89 6.89
CA ASP A 72 -5.62 -3.30 7.79
C ASP A 72 -5.05 -3.10 9.21
N THR A 73 -5.87 -2.58 10.13
CA THR A 73 -5.48 -2.40 11.54
C THR A 73 -5.23 -3.70 12.30
N ASN A 74 -5.85 -4.81 11.86
CA ASN A 74 -5.71 -6.14 12.46
C ASN A 74 -4.45 -6.87 11.96
N GLY A 75 -3.77 -6.31 10.95
CA GLY A 75 -2.61 -6.90 10.30
C GLY A 75 -2.94 -7.93 9.23
N THR A 76 -4.19 -7.95 8.76
CA THR A 76 -4.59 -8.68 7.57
C THR A 76 -4.01 -7.98 6.35
N LYS A 77 -3.38 -8.76 5.46
CA LYS A 77 -2.90 -8.24 4.18
C LYS A 77 -4.10 -7.96 3.26
N VAL A 78 -4.19 -6.72 2.80
CA VAL A 78 -5.23 -6.25 1.87
C VAL A 78 -4.81 -6.49 0.42
N ASP A 79 -3.65 -5.95 0.04
CA ASP A 79 -3.05 -6.07 -1.30
C ASP A 79 -1.57 -5.64 -1.25
N TRP A 80 -0.88 -5.69 -2.38
CA TRP A 80 0.47 -5.15 -2.54
C TRP A 80 0.67 -4.56 -3.94
N THR A 81 1.62 -3.65 -4.05
CA THR A 81 2.03 -3.03 -5.31
C THR A 81 3.55 -2.90 -5.38
N VAL A 82 4.09 -2.63 -6.56
CA VAL A 82 5.51 -2.33 -6.78
C VAL A 82 5.63 -0.89 -7.23
N ILE A 83 6.54 -0.16 -6.61
CA ILE A 83 6.84 1.22 -6.98
C ILE A 83 8.34 1.43 -7.10
N GLN A 84 8.72 2.47 -7.81
CA GLN A 84 10.11 2.93 -7.83
C GLN A 84 10.44 3.67 -6.52
N PRO A 85 11.69 3.61 -6.01
CA PRO A 85 12.09 4.35 -4.81
C PRO A 85 11.77 5.85 -4.85
N SER A 86 11.93 6.48 -6.03
CA SER A 86 11.59 7.88 -6.29
C SER A 86 10.12 8.24 -6.02
N GLN A 87 9.20 7.28 -6.15
CA GLN A 87 7.78 7.49 -5.92
C GLN A 87 7.45 7.48 -4.42
N PHE A 88 8.19 6.72 -3.61
CA PHE A 88 7.92 6.60 -2.18
C PHE A 88 8.53 7.74 -1.35
N ASN A 89 9.68 8.32 -1.76
CA ASN A 89 10.55 9.13 -0.87
C ASN A 89 10.70 8.48 0.51
N VAL A 90 11.64 7.55 0.61
CA VAL A 90 12.18 7.06 1.88
C VAL A 90 13.26 8.07 2.34
N LEU A 91 12.88 9.31 2.60
CA LEU A 91 13.78 10.31 3.20
C LEU A 91 13.19 10.74 4.55
#